data_AF-A0A833W1G5-F1
#
_entry.id   AF-A0A833W1G5-F1
#
_cell.length_a   1.000
_cell.length_b   1.000
_cell.length_c   1.000
_cell.angle_alpha   90.00
_cell.angle_beta   90.00
_cell.angle_gamma   90.00
#
_symmetry.space_group_name_H-M   'P 1'
#
loop_
_entity.id
_entity.type
_entity.pdbx_description
1 polymer ?
#
loop_
_entity_poly.entity_id
_entity_poly.type
_entity_poly.pdbx_seq_one_letter_code
_entity_poly.pdbx_strand_id
1 'polypeptide(L)'
;MLTQRLTINVPKVIKRNIGILAPALQKATDPIQQLFIDKIREYTAKSSGGKLVDATPEIEKERQSELDRIRKQYNIQGDPKEFPKLKFAAVVVEK
;
A
#
# COMPACT_ATOMS: atom_id res chain seq x y z
N MET A 1 -11.59 -21.14 -34.65
CA MET A 1 -10.18 -21.49 -34.98
C MET A 1 -9.19 -21.15 -33.86
N LEU A 2 -9.30 -20.00 -33.17
CA LEU A 2 -8.36 -19.62 -32.11
C LEU A 2 -8.46 -20.51 -30.86
N THR A 3 -9.68 -20.84 -30.45
CA THR A 3 -9.97 -21.73 -29.30
C THR A 3 -9.41 -23.14 -29.48
N GLN A 4 -9.51 -23.69 -30.69
CA GLN A 4 -9.00 -25.01 -31.03
C GLN A 4 -7.46 -25.07 -31.05
N ARG A 5 -6.79 -23.97 -31.37
CA ARG A 5 -5.32 -23.86 -31.28
C ARG A 5 -4.84 -23.75 -29.84
N LEU A 6 -5.61 -23.10 -28.96
CA LEU A 6 -5.32 -23.03 -27.53
C LEU A 6 -5.44 -24.40 -26.86
N THR A 7 -6.51 -25.16 -27.13
CA THR A 7 -6.72 -26.48 -26.51
C THR A 7 -5.66 -27.51 -26.89
N ILE A 8 -5.09 -27.43 -28.10
CA ILE A 8 -4.04 -28.35 -28.57
C ILE A 8 -2.66 -27.97 -28.01
N ASN A 9 -2.35 -26.67 -27.91
CA ASN A 9 -1.02 -26.20 -27.53
C ASN A 9 -0.81 -26.07 -26.02
N VAL A 10 -1.86 -25.75 -25.25
CA VAL A 10 -1.78 -25.60 -23.80
C VAL A 10 -1.25 -26.85 -23.08
N PRO A 11 -1.75 -28.08 -23.35
CA PRO A 11 -1.22 -29.29 -22.72
C PRO A 11 0.25 -29.54 -23.09
N LYS A 12 0.66 -29.14 -24.31
CA LYS A 12 2.02 -29.31 -24.84
C LYS A 12 3.02 -28.40 -24.13
N VAL A 13 2.61 -27.17 -23.82
CA VAL A 13 3.41 -26.22 -23.05
C VAL A 13 3.53 -26.66 -21.58
N ILE A 14 2.44 -27.13 -20.97
CA ILE A 14 2.43 -27.59 -19.57
C ILE A 14 3.33 -28.83 -19.40
N LYS A 15 3.29 -29.79 -20.32
CA LYS A 15 4.09 -31.04 -20.23
C LYS A 15 5.57 -30.87 -20.55
N ARG A 16 5.99 -29.84 -21.30
CA ARG A 16 7.40 -29.64 -21.70
C ARG A 16 8.15 -28.64 -20.82
N ASN A 17 7.46 -27.70 -20.19
CA ASN A 17 8.07 -26.71 -19.28
C ASN A 17 7.91 -27.07 -17.81
N ILE A 18 8.08 -28.36 -17.48
CA ILE A 18 7.93 -28.86 -16.10
C ILE A 18 8.92 -28.15 -15.15
N GLY A 19 10.15 -27.84 -15.61
CA GLY A 19 11.13 -27.13 -14.77
C GLY A 19 10.77 -25.68 -14.44
N ILE A 20 10.03 -24.99 -15.31
CA ILE A 20 9.57 -23.60 -15.09
C ILE A 20 8.26 -23.60 -14.27
N LEU A 21 7.42 -24.62 -14.46
CA LEU A 21 6.14 -24.75 -13.78
C LEU A 21 6.24 -25.48 -12.43
N ALA A 22 7.29 -26.26 -12.18
CA ALA A 22 7.47 -27.03 -10.95
C ALA A 22 7.55 -26.14 -9.69
N PRO A 23 8.30 -25.03 -9.66
CA PRO A 23 8.30 -24.13 -8.52
C PRO A 23 6.94 -23.44 -8.31
N ALA A 24 6.20 -23.17 -9.40
CA ALA A 24 4.89 -22.54 -9.34
C ALA A 24 3.76 -23.49 -8.90
N LEU A 25 3.94 -24.80 -9.10
CA LEU A 25 3.00 -25.86 -8.73
C LEU A 25 3.39 -26.57 -7.42
N GLN A 26 4.62 -26.38 -6.94
CA GLN A 26 5.05 -26.91 -5.65
C GLN A 26 4.37 -26.14 -4.52
N LYS A 27 3.67 -26.88 -3.66
CA LYS A 27 3.42 -26.41 -2.30
C LYS A 27 4.78 -26.13 -1.65
N ALA A 28 4.88 -25.07 -0.86
CA ALA A 28 6.07 -24.79 -0.06
C ALA A 28 6.38 -26.02 0.82
N THR A 29 7.36 -26.81 0.40
CA THR A 29 7.71 -28.09 1.04
C THR A 29 8.47 -27.88 2.34
N ASP A 30 9.15 -26.73 2.44
CA ASP A 30 9.85 -26.29 3.63
C ASP A 30 8.89 -25.52 4.56
N PRO A 31 8.73 -25.94 5.82
CA PRO A 31 7.95 -25.22 6.83
C PRO A 31 8.26 -23.72 6.91
N ILE A 32 9.52 -23.30 6.69
CA ILE A 32 9.90 -21.89 6.75
C ILE A 32 9.30 -21.10 5.58
N GLN A 33 9.33 -21.66 4.37
CA GLN A 33 8.72 -21.04 3.19
C GLN A 33 7.20 -20.94 3.35
N GLN A 34 6.58 -21.95 3.96
CA GLN A 34 5.15 -21.92 4.23
C GLN A 34 4.78 -20.82 5.22
N LEU A 35 5.54 -20.65 6.31
CA LEU A 35 5.36 -19.56 7.26
C LEU A 35 5.46 -18.18 6.61
N PHE A 36 6.39 -18.00 5.67
CA PHE A 36 6.53 -16.74 4.93
C PHE A 36 5.27 -16.43 4.11
N ILE A 37 4.77 -17.40 3.35
CA ILE A 37 3.54 -17.26 2.55
C ILE A 37 2.34 -16.99 3.45
N ASP A 38 2.23 -17.71 4.56
CA ASP A 38 1.12 -17.54 5.51
C ASP A 38 1.13 -16.14 6.13
N LYS A 39 2.31 -15.60 6.45
CA LYS A 39 2.44 -14.21 6.94
C LYS A 39 2.10 -13.16 5.89
N ILE A 40 2.45 -13.38 4.63
CA ILE A 40 2.00 -12.51 3.53
C ILE A 40 0.48 -12.51 3.42
N ARG A 41 -0.15 -13.68 3.45
CA ARG A 41 -1.61 -13.81 3.35
C ARG A 41 -2.30 -13.16 4.55
N GLU A 42 -1.80 -13.39 5.75
CA GLU A 42 -2.29 -12.78 6.99
C GLU A 42 -2.24 -11.24 6.90
N TYR A 43 -1.10 -10.67 6.49
CA TYR A 43 -0.96 -9.24 6.32
C TYR A 43 -1.85 -8.68 5.20
N THR A 44 -1.99 -9.40 4.09
CA THR A 44 -2.84 -8.96 2.97
C THR A 44 -4.31 -8.88 3.39
N ALA A 45 -4.78 -9.83 4.20
CA ALA A 45 -6.13 -9.79 4.75
C ALA A 45 -6.31 -8.60 5.71
N LYS A 46 -5.34 -8.37 6.61
CA LYS A 46 -5.37 -7.28 7.61
C LYS A 46 -5.22 -5.88 7.01
N SER A 47 -4.52 -5.75 5.87
CA SER A 47 -4.29 -4.46 5.19
C SER A 47 -5.42 -4.05 4.24
N SER A 48 -6.51 -4.82 4.17
CA SER A 48 -7.67 -4.45 3.37
C SER A 48 -8.34 -3.17 3.88
N GLY A 49 -8.65 -2.24 2.96
CA GLY A 49 -9.40 -1.02 3.29
C GLY A 49 -8.58 0.26 3.51
N GLY A 50 -7.26 0.23 3.28
CA GLY A 50 -6.42 1.45 3.21
C GLY A 50 -6.24 2.22 4.53
N LYS A 51 -6.69 1.63 5.64
CA LYS A 51 -6.50 2.16 6.99
C LYS A 51 -5.21 1.59 7.60
N LEU A 52 -4.79 2.13 8.73
CA LEU A 52 -3.71 1.50 9.50
C LEU A 52 -4.11 0.06 9.85
N VAL A 53 -3.18 -0.86 9.61
CA VAL A 53 -3.33 -2.26 9.98
C VAL A 53 -3.50 -2.35 11.49
N ASP A 54 -4.51 -3.09 11.94
CA ASP A 54 -4.83 -3.30 13.36
C ASP A 54 -4.98 -1.97 14.15
N ALA A 55 -5.61 -0.96 13.55
CA ALA A 55 -5.84 0.34 14.20
C ALA A 55 -6.71 0.20 15.46
N THR A 56 -6.10 0.42 16.63
CA THR A 56 -6.84 0.60 17.88
C THR A 56 -7.31 2.05 18.02
N PRO A 57 -8.41 2.31 18.76
CA PRO A 57 -8.90 3.68 18.98
C PRO A 57 -7.85 4.58 19.67
N GLU A 58 -6.93 4.00 20.44
CA GLU A 58 -5.81 4.70 21.06
C GLU A 58 -4.82 5.24 20.02
N ILE A 59 -4.44 4.43 19.03
CA ILE A 59 -3.53 4.84 17.94
C ILE A 59 -4.17 5.93 17.08
N GLU A 60 -5.48 5.85 16.84
CA GLU A 60 -6.17 6.91 16.09
C GLU A 60 -6.19 8.24 16.83
N LYS A 61 -6.36 8.19 18.15
CA LYS A 61 -6.30 9.37 19.02
C LYS A 61 -4.89 9.96 19.07
N GLU A 62 -3.87 9.12 19.18
CA GLU A 62 -2.46 9.54 19.13
C GLU A 62 -2.14 10.20 17.78
N ARG A 63 -2.54 9.57 16.66
CA ARG A 63 -2.40 10.14 15.31
C ARG A 63 -3.03 11.52 15.22
N GLN A 64 -4.25 11.70 15.73
CA GLN A 64 -4.93 12.99 15.71
C GLN A 64 -4.19 14.03 16.56
N SER A 65 -3.69 13.63 17.74
CA SER A 65 -2.93 14.52 18.63
C SER A 65 -1.63 15.01 18.00
N GLU A 66 -0.92 14.13 17.27
CA GLU A 66 0.29 14.49 16.53
C GLU A 66 -0.01 15.41 15.34
N LEU A 67 -1.11 15.17 14.61
CA LEU A 67 -1.56 16.09 13.56
C LEU A 67 -1.88 17.49 14.11
N ASP A 68 -2.49 17.58 15.28
CA ASP A 68 -2.80 18.85 15.93
C ASP A 68 -1.55 19.56 16.46
N ARG A 69 -0.55 18.80 16.93
CA ARG A 69 0.77 19.33 17.28
C ARG A 69 1.46 19.94 16.06
N ILE A 70 1.46 19.24 14.93
CA ILE A 70 2.04 19.73 13.66
C ILE A 70 1.34 21.01 13.20
N ARG A 71 0.00 21.06 13.23
CA ARG A 71 -0.76 22.26 12.87
C ARG A 71 -0.36 23.48 13.70
N LYS A 72 -0.20 23.30 15.00
CA LYS A 72 0.24 24.37 15.92
C LYS A 72 1.67 24.80 15.61
N GLN A 73 2.58 23.86 15.40
CA GLN A 73 4.00 24.16 15.14
C GLN A 73 4.21 24.98 13.86
N TYR A 74 3.46 24.66 12.80
CA TYR A 74 3.59 25.31 11.50
C TYR A 74 2.56 26.42 11.27
N ASN A 75 1.79 26.80 12.29
CA ASN A 75 0.72 27.80 12.21
C ASN A 75 -0.22 27.57 11.01
N ILE A 76 -0.52 26.31 10.70
CA ILE A 76 -1.36 25.96 9.55
C ILE A 76 -2.81 26.32 9.91
N GLN A 77 -3.35 27.30 9.19
CA GLN A 77 -4.75 27.70 9.29
C GLN A 77 -5.51 27.18 8.06
N GLY A 78 -6.53 26.35 8.27
CA GLY A 78 -7.31 25.75 7.18
C GLY A 78 -6.75 24.42 6.67
N ASP A 79 -7.02 24.10 5.41
CA ASP A 79 -6.56 22.86 4.77
C ASP A 79 -5.04 22.96 4.45
N PRO A 80 -4.17 22.07 4.98
CA PRO A 80 -2.74 22.07 4.68
C PRO A 80 -2.41 21.91 3.18
N LYS A 81 -3.36 21.44 2.38
CA LYS A 81 -3.18 21.23 0.94
C LYS A 81 -3.44 22.50 0.12
N GLU A 82 -4.10 23.50 0.71
CA GLU A 82 -4.35 24.76 0.04
C GLU A 82 -3.13 25.67 0.09
N PHE A 83 -2.82 26.29 -1.05
CA PHE A 83 -1.72 27.25 -1.14
C PHE A 83 -2.06 28.55 -0.36
N PRO A 84 -1.12 29.13 0.40
CA PRO A 84 -1.39 30.30 1.21
C PRO A 84 -1.71 31.54 0.37
N LYS A 85 -2.72 32.30 0.80
CA LYS A 85 -3.05 33.61 0.21
C LYS A 85 -2.10 34.66 0.74
N LEU A 86 -1.11 35.03 -0.07
CA LEU A 86 -0.16 36.08 0.28
C LEU A 86 -0.83 37.45 0.15
N LYS A 87 -0.88 38.19 1.25
CA LYS A 87 -1.25 39.61 1.26
C LYS A 87 -0.01 40.42 1.58
N PHE A 88 0.41 41.25 0.64
CA PHE A 88 1.54 42.17 0.83
C PHE A 88 1.01 43.49 1.36
N ALA A 89 1.50 43.93 2.52
CA ALA A 89 1.23 45.28 3.01
C ALA A 89 2.10 46.28 2.24
N ALA A 90 1.56 47.48 1.99
CA ALA A 90 2.35 48.56 1.41
C ALA A 90 3.47 48.97 2.38
N VAL A 91 4.69 49.12 1.85
CA VAL A 91 5.85 49.56 2.65
C VAL A 91 5.66 51.02 3.03
N VAL A 92 5.58 51.30 4.33
CA VAL A 92 5.58 52.66 4.86
C VAL A 92 7.03 53.13 4.91
N VAL A 93 7.41 54.03 3.99
CA VAL A 93 8.71 54.71 4.04
C VAL A 93 8.54 55.93 4.93
N GLU A 94 9.13 55.91 6.12
CA GLU A 94 9.26 57.11 6.96
C GLU A 94 10.19 58.11 6.24
N LYS A 95 9.73 59.35 6.09
CA LYS A 95 10.48 60.47 5.50
C LYS A 95 11.42 61.10 6.51
#